data_AF-X1EZK0-F1
#
_entry.id   AF-X1EZK0-F1
#
_cell.length_a   1.000
_cell.length_b   1.000
_cell.length_c   1.000
_cell.angle_alpha   90.00
_cell.angle_beta   90.00
_cell.angle_gamma   90.00
#
_symmetry.space_group_name_H-M   'P 1'
#
loop_
_entity.id
_entity.type
_entity.pdbx_description
1 polymer ?
#
loop_
_entity_poly.entity_id
_entity_poly.type
_entity_poly.pdbx_seq_one_letter_code
_entity_poly.pdbx_strand_id
1 'polypeptide(L)'
;LVQARSWDESHRIVCAHPELLDRQAVVLLARLRDVAREQDESSAAVLFEEHRALLVQCQELGLVRAFADKLGCSIGDLAAGSGVAEQPSEVRELLQEMAREGVQLQSPDDLARVLRERPEWGERLQTLMNPLAGLPKEVQ
;
A
#
# COMPACT_ATOMS: atom_id res chain seq x y z
N LEU A 1 7.64 5.23 12.46
CA LEU A 1 6.58 6.27 12.46
C LEU A 1 6.92 7.46 13.35
N VAL A 2 7.27 7.30 14.63
CA VAL A 2 7.56 8.44 15.54
C VAL A 2 8.77 9.31 15.14
N GLN A 3 9.67 8.81 14.28
CA GLN A 3 10.78 9.58 13.73
C GLN A 3 10.46 10.28 12.41
N ALA A 4 9.32 9.95 11.77
CA ALA A 4 8.94 10.53 10.50
C ALA A 4 8.60 12.00 10.71
N ARG A 5 9.34 12.88 10.04
CA ARG A 5 9.14 14.33 10.20
C ARG A 5 7.98 14.87 9.37
N SER A 6 7.44 14.04 8.47
CA SER A 6 6.38 14.39 7.54
C SER A 6 5.48 13.20 7.23
N TRP A 7 4.24 13.48 6.83
CA TRP A 7 3.23 12.47 6.50
C TRP A 7 3.61 11.60 5.29
N ASP A 8 4.38 12.13 4.33
CA ASP A 8 4.92 11.36 3.19
C ASP A 8 5.98 10.34 3.64
N GLU A 9 6.80 10.69 4.62
CA GLU A 9 7.80 9.78 5.20
C GLU A 9 7.11 8.69 6.02
N SER A 10 6.08 9.05 6.78
CA SER A 10 5.19 8.10 7.45
C SER A 10 4.55 7.12 6.46
N HIS A 11 4.06 7.62 5.32
CA HIS A 11 3.48 6.77 4.27
C HIS A 11 4.49 5.75 3.73
N ARG A 12 5.71 6.22 3.41
CA ARG A 12 6.77 5.38 2.86
C ARG A 12 7.20 4.29 3.86
N ILE A 13 7.33 4.63 5.15
CA ILE A 13 7.69 3.68 6.21
C ILE A 13 6.60 2.61 6.38
N VAL A 14 5.32 3.00 6.35
CA VAL A 14 4.21 2.04 6.52
C VAL A 14 4.06 1.14 5.30
N CYS A 15 4.31 1.65 4.09
CA CYS A 15 4.38 0.83 2.89
C CYS A 15 5.53 -0.19 2.94
N ALA A 16 6.70 0.22 3.45
CA ALA A 16 7.85 -0.67 3.60
C ALA A 16 7.68 -1.70 4.75
N HIS A 17 6.88 -1.36 5.76
CA HIS A 17 6.65 -2.18 6.95
C HIS A 17 5.15 -2.27 7.27
N PRO A 18 4.37 -3.07 6.52
CA PRO A 18 2.94 -3.24 6.75
C PRO A 18 2.63 -3.85 8.13
N GLU A 19 3.59 -4.51 8.78
CA GLU A 19 3.51 -4.95 10.18
C GLU A 19 3.26 -3.79 11.17
N LEU A 20 3.57 -2.55 10.78
CA LEU A 20 3.26 -1.35 11.56
C LEU A 20 1.77 -0.95 11.50
N LEU A 21 0.99 -1.54 10.59
CA LEU A 21 -0.48 -1.38 10.53
C LEU A 21 -1.21 -2.35 11.47
N ASP A 22 -0.50 -3.24 12.17
CA ASP A 22 -1.12 -4.21 13.06
C ASP A 22 -1.88 -3.52 14.20
N ARG A 23 -2.93 -4.18 14.73
CA ARG A 23 -3.65 -3.72 15.93
C ARG A 23 -2.71 -3.44 17.10
N GLN A 24 -1.61 -4.17 17.22
CA GLN A 24 -0.61 -3.93 18.27
C GLN A 24 0.05 -2.55 18.16
N ALA A 25 0.27 -2.03 16.95
CA ALA A 25 0.84 -0.70 16.75
C ALA A 25 -0.13 0.41 17.19
N VAL A 26 -1.43 0.23 16.93
CA VAL A 26 -2.49 1.15 17.37
C VAL A 26 -2.57 1.21 18.91
N VAL A 27 -2.46 0.05 19.57
CA VAL A 27 -2.46 -0.05 21.04
C VAL A 27 -1.20 0.60 21.62
N LEU A 28 -0.04 0.40 20.99
CA LEU A 28 1.21 1.00 21.42
C LEU A 28 1.17 2.53 21.34
N LEU A 29 0.63 3.10 20.25
CA LEU A 29 0.46 4.55 20.11
C LEU A 29 -0.47 5.15 21.16
N ALA A 30 -1.55 4.44 21.51
CA ALA A 30 -2.44 4.86 22.60
C ALA A 30 -1.70 4.92 23.94
N ARG A 31 -0.85 3.93 24.25
CA ARG A 31 -0.02 3.94 25.46
C ARG A 31 1.00 5.07 25.45
N LEU A 32 1.67 5.32 24.33
CA LEU A 32 2.65 6.40 24.19
C LEU A 32 2.01 7.78 24.36
N ARG A 33 0.79 7.98 23.85
CA ARG A 33 -0.01 9.17 24.11
C ARG A 33 -0.28 9.37 25.59
N ASP A 34 -0.69 8.32 26.30
CA ASP A 34 -1.02 8.42 27.72
C ASP A 34 0.24 8.76 28.55
N VAL A 35 1.36 8.12 28.24
CA VAL A 35 2.67 8.44 28.84
C VAL A 35 3.10 9.90 28.54
N ALA A 36 2.90 10.38 27.31
CA ALA A 36 3.22 11.77 26.95
C ALA A 36 2.33 12.78 27.70
N ARG A 37 1.04 12.46 27.92
CA ARG A 37 0.14 13.29 28.74
C ARG A 37 0.57 13.34 30.19
N GLU A 38 1.00 12.22 30.76
CA GLU A 38 1.52 12.14 32.13
C GLU A 38 2.82 12.96 32.30
N GLN A 39 3.58 13.13 31.22
CA GLN A 39 4.82 13.93 31.19
C GLN A 39 4.59 15.38 30.74
N ASP A 40 3.34 15.83 30.60
CA ASP A 40 2.97 17.17 30.10
C ASP A 40 3.49 17.49 28.66
N GLU A 41 3.90 16.45 27.92
CA GLU A 41 4.33 16.56 26.52
C GLU A 41 3.14 16.61 25.56
N SER A 42 2.39 17.70 25.64
CA SER A 42 1.15 17.92 24.88
C SER A 42 1.34 17.76 23.36
N SER A 43 2.46 18.24 22.81
CA SER A 43 2.78 18.11 21.38
C SER A 43 2.98 16.64 20.96
N ALA A 44 3.65 15.84 21.79
CA ALA A 44 3.86 14.42 21.52
C ALA A 44 2.54 13.64 21.64
N ALA A 45 1.71 13.96 22.65
CA ALA A 45 0.40 13.35 22.81
C ALA A 45 -0.53 13.61 21.61
N VAL A 46 -0.54 14.83 21.07
CA VAL A 46 -1.30 15.17 19.85
C VAL A 46 -0.77 14.37 18.66
N LEU A 47 0.56 14.35 18.47
CA LEU A 47 1.20 13.60 17.39
C LEU A 47 0.82 12.11 17.42
N PHE A 48 0.88 11.47 18.60
CA PHE A 48 0.53 10.07 18.75
C PHE A 48 -0.94 9.77 18.47
N GLU A 49 -1.86 10.68 18.88
CA GLU A 49 -3.28 10.52 18.57
C GLU A 49 -3.54 10.67 17.06
N GLU A 50 -2.91 11.63 16.38
CA GLU A 50 -3.05 11.77 14.93
C GLU A 50 -2.55 10.54 14.18
N HIS A 51 -1.41 9.97 14.59
CA HIS A 51 -0.90 8.74 14.01
C HIS A 51 -1.83 7.55 14.27
N ARG A 52 -2.39 7.44 15.47
CA ARG A 52 -3.34 6.39 15.82
C ARG A 52 -4.60 6.47 14.97
N ALA A 53 -5.17 7.66 14.83
CA ALA A 53 -6.36 7.91 14.02
C ALA A 53 -6.13 7.52 12.55
N LEU A 54 -4.97 7.89 12.00
CA LEU A 54 -4.60 7.54 10.63
C LEU A 54 -4.45 6.03 10.43
N LEU A 55 -3.81 5.31 11.37
CA LEU A 55 -3.69 3.85 11.29
C LEU A 55 -5.04 3.13 11.36
N VAL A 56 -5.95 3.61 12.21
CA VAL A 56 -7.32 3.07 12.28
C VAL A 56 -8.03 3.28 10.93
N GLN A 57 -7.92 4.48 10.35
CA GLN A 57 -8.47 4.75 9.02
C GLN A 57 -7.83 3.88 7.92
N CYS A 58 -6.52 3.60 8.01
CA CYS A 58 -5.85 2.69 7.07
C CYS A 58 -6.44 1.27 7.15
N GLN A 59 -6.86 0.81 8.33
CA GLN A 59 -7.50 -0.50 8.50
C GLN A 59 -8.93 -0.52 7.94
N GLU A 60 -9.70 0.56 8.12
CA GLU A 60 -11.10 0.63 7.67
C GLU A 60 -11.27 0.95 6.18
N LEU A 61 -10.42 1.83 5.63
CA LEU A 61 -10.56 2.37 4.27
C LEU A 61 -9.46 1.92 3.30
N GLY A 62 -8.39 1.31 3.82
CA GLY A 62 -7.18 0.97 3.07
C GLY A 62 -6.13 2.09 3.11
N LEU A 63 -4.86 1.67 3.12
CA LEU A 63 -3.68 2.54 3.34
C LEU A 63 -3.62 3.72 2.38
N VAL A 64 -3.76 3.48 1.07
CA VAL A 64 -3.64 4.52 0.04
C VAL A 64 -4.73 5.58 0.19
N ARG A 65 -5.94 5.18 0.57
CA ARG A 65 -7.08 6.11 0.70
C ARG A 65 -6.97 6.98 1.95
N ALA A 66 -6.59 6.40 3.08
CA ALA A 66 -6.42 7.13 4.34
C ALA A 66 -5.30 8.19 4.24
N PHE A 67 -4.18 7.86 3.60
CA PHE A 67 -3.11 8.82 3.39
C PHE A 67 -3.43 9.87 2.33
N ALA A 68 -4.19 9.54 1.28
CA ALA A 68 -4.60 10.51 0.26
C ALA A 68 -5.46 11.62 0.86
N ASP A 69 -6.40 11.25 1.75
CA ASP A 69 -7.25 12.18 2.49
C ASP A 69 -6.42 13.10 3.41
N LYS A 70 -5.47 12.52 4.15
CA LYS A 70 -4.58 13.26 5.07
C LYS A 70 -3.62 14.21 4.34
N LEU A 71 -3.13 13.82 3.16
CA LEU A 71 -2.19 14.61 2.34
C LEU A 71 -2.90 15.57 1.38
N GLY A 72 -4.23 15.52 1.29
CA GLY A 72 -5.02 16.37 0.39
C GLY A 72 -4.72 16.14 -1.09
N CYS A 73 -4.29 14.93 -1.47
CA CYS A 73 -3.94 14.57 -2.84
C CYS A 73 -4.84 13.44 -3.37
N SER A 74 -4.83 13.22 -4.69
CA SER A 74 -5.62 12.13 -5.26
C SER A 74 -5.03 10.77 -4.93
N ILE A 75 -5.88 9.74 -4.82
CA ILE A 75 -5.48 8.34 -4.61
C ILE A 75 -4.46 7.91 -5.69
N GLY A 76 -4.63 8.37 -6.93
CA GLY A 76 -3.70 8.07 -8.03
C GLY A 76 -2.31 8.67 -7.85
N ASP A 77 -2.21 9.91 -7.36
CA ASP A 77 -0.93 10.58 -7.11
C ASP A 77 -0.16 9.90 -5.99
N LEU A 78 -0.88 9.47 -4.95
CA LEU A 78 -0.29 8.81 -3.80
C LEU A 78 0.17 7.38 -4.13
N ALA A 79 -0.60 6.64 -4.92
CA ALA A 79 -0.23 5.32 -5.40
C ALA A 79 1.04 5.39 -6.27
N ALA A 80 1.17 6.39 -7.13
CA ALA A 80 2.37 6.58 -7.97
C ALA A 80 3.65 6.84 -7.15
N GLY A 81 3.55 7.48 -5.98
CA GLY A 81 4.71 7.89 -5.16
C GLY A 81 5.19 6.87 -4.13
N SER A 82 4.48 5.76 -3.90
CA SER A 82 4.66 4.93 -2.70
C SER A 82 5.28 3.54 -2.89
N GLY A 83 5.90 3.26 -4.03
CA GLY A 83 6.62 2.00 -4.20
C GLY A 83 5.75 0.78 -4.53
N VAL A 84 4.47 0.96 -4.86
CA VAL A 84 3.79 0.02 -5.79
C VAL A 84 4.38 0.10 -7.21
N ALA A 85 5.39 0.96 -7.42
CA ALA A 85 6.13 1.17 -8.65
C ALA A 85 7.37 0.29 -8.85
N GLU A 86 7.71 -0.63 -7.93
CA GLU A 86 8.60 -1.75 -8.28
C GLU A 86 7.80 -2.90 -8.93
N GLN A 87 6.86 -2.56 -9.81
CA GLN A 87 6.42 -3.54 -10.79
C GLN A 87 7.66 -3.92 -11.61
N PRO A 88 8.00 -5.21 -11.70
CA PRO A 88 9.04 -5.67 -12.62
C PRO A 88 8.82 -5.03 -14.00
N SER A 89 9.90 -4.65 -14.67
CA SER A 89 9.78 -3.96 -15.97
C SER A 89 8.93 -4.78 -16.94
N GLU A 90 9.02 -6.09 -16.81
CA GLU A 90 8.24 -7.10 -17.51
C GLU A 90 6.72 -6.99 -17.25
N VAL A 91 6.29 -6.71 -16.01
CA VAL A 91 4.87 -6.49 -15.68
C VAL A 91 4.38 -5.19 -16.31
N ARG A 92 5.20 -4.14 -16.29
CA ARG A 92 4.86 -2.87 -16.94
C ARG A 92 4.74 -3.04 -18.46
N GLU A 93 5.63 -3.81 -19.07
CA GLU A 93 5.57 -4.13 -20.51
C GLU A 93 4.31 -4.94 -20.85
N LEU A 94 3.93 -5.91 -20.02
CA LEU A 94 2.70 -6.68 -20.19
C LEU A 94 1.45 -5.77 -20.13
N LEU A 95 1.40 -4.83 -19.18
CA LEU A 95 0.32 -3.84 -19.09
C LEU A 95 0.26 -2.93 -20.34
N GLN A 96 1.42 -2.55 -20.89
CA GLN A 96 1.50 -1.78 -22.13
C GLN A 96 1.07 -2.60 -23.36
N GLU A 97 1.41 -3.89 -23.40
CA GLU A 97 0.96 -4.83 -24.44
C GLU A 97 -0.56 -4.91 -24.46
N MET A 98 -1.19 -5.12 -23.29
CA MET A 98 -2.65 -5.10 -23.16
C MET A 98 -3.27 -3.78 -23.62
N ALA A 99 -2.66 -2.64 -23.29
CA ALA A 99 -3.14 -1.33 -23.72
C ALA A 99 -3.07 -1.16 -25.26
N ARG A 100 -2.04 -1.70 -25.92
CA ARG A 100 -1.93 -1.72 -27.38
C ARG A 100 -2.97 -2.61 -28.05
N GLU A 101 -3.39 -3.67 -27.38
CA GLU A 101 -4.50 -4.52 -27.80
C GLU A 101 -5.89 -3.91 -27.53
N GLY A 102 -5.95 -2.70 -26.99
CA GLY A 102 -7.20 -1.96 -26.75
C GLY A 102 -7.83 -2.22 -25.39
N VAL A 103 -7.11 -2.88 -24.47
CA VAL A 103 -7.58 -3.09 -23.10
C VAL A 103 -7.33 -1.83 -22.27
N GLN A 104 -8.42 -1.20 -21.78
CA GLN A 104 -8.32 -0.05 -20.88
C GLN A 104 -8.59 -0.47 -19.44
N LEU A 105 -7.58 -0.36 -18.59
CA LEU A 105 -7.68 -0.64 -17.15
C LEU A 105 -7.83 0.68 -16.40
N GLN A 106 -9.08 1.13 -16.21
CA GLN A 106 -9.35 2.35 -15.44
C GLN A 106 -9.65 2.05 -13.97
N SER A 107 -9.91 0.79 -13.64
CA SER A 107 -10.27 0.33 -12.32
C SER A 107 -9.78 -1.10 -12.05
N PRO A 108 -9.69 -1.52 -10.77
CA PRO A 108 -9.40 -2.91 -10.41
C PRO A 108 -10.47 -3.90 -10.92
N ASP A 109 -11.72 -3.47 -11.07
CA ASP A 109 -12.79 -4.27 -11.65
C ASP A 109 -12.58 -4.54 -13.15
N ASP A 110 -12.04 -3.57 -13.89
CA ASP A 110 -11.66 -3.77 -15.30
C ASP A 110 -10.58 -4.84 -15.44
N LEU A 111 -9.60 -4.84 -14.54
CA LEU A 111 -8.57 -5.90 -14.52
C LEU A 111 -9.20 -7.26 -14.26
N ALA A 112 -10.06 -7.39 -13.24
CA ALA A 112 -10.73 -8.65 -12.95
C ALA A 112 -11.62 -9.14 -14.11
N ARG A 113 -12.22 -8.22 -14.86
CA ARG A 113 -13.00 -8.54 -16.07
C ARG A 113 -12.11 -9.08 -17.19
N VAL A 114 -11.02 -8.40 -17.49
CA VAL A 114 -10.06 -8.80 -18.54
C VAL A 114 -9.46 -10.16 -18.22
N LEU A 115 -9.08 -10.40 -16.97
CA LEU A 115 -8.54 -11.69 -16.53
C LEU A 115 -9.57 -12.84 -16.65
N ARG A 116 -10.86 -12.52 -16.53
CA ARG A 116 -11.94 -13.50 -16.72
C ARG A 116 -12.20 -13.78 -18.20
N GLU A 117 -12.16 -12.74 -19.04
CA GLU A 117 -12.36 -12.84 -20.48
C GLU A 117 -11.15 -13.48 -21.18
N ARG A 118 -9.95 -13.29 -20.62
CA ARG A 118 -8.68 -13.77 -21.17
C ARG A 118 -7.74 -14.24 -20.04
N PRO A 119 -7.84 -15.51 -19.60
CA PRO A 119 -7.08 -16.05 -18.46
C PRO A 119 -5.56 -16.05 -18.70
N GLU A 120 -5.13 -16.09 -19.96
CA GLU A 120 -3.73 -16.02 -20.38
C GLU A 120 -2.97 -14.80 -19.83
N TRP A 121 -3.64 -13.64 -19.69
CA TRP A 121 -3.03 -12.45 -19.10
C TRP A 121 -2.84 -12.60 -17.60
N GLY A 122 -3.73 -13.33 -16.93
CA GLY A 122 -3.66 -13.58 -15.49
C GLY A 122 -2.51 -14.51 -15.14
N GLU A 123 -2.34 -15.57 -15.93
CA GLU A 123 -1.22 -16.50 -15.77
C GLU A 123 0.13 -15.81 -16.01
N ARG A 124 0.23 -14.98 -17.05
CA ARG A 124 1.44 -14.18 -17.33
C ARG A 124 1.74 -13.18 -16.22
N LEU A 125 0.73 -12.42 -15.77
CA LEU A 125 0.88 -11.46 -14.67
C LEU A 125 1.31 -12.16 -13.37
N GLN A 126 0.70 -13.30 -13.05
CA GLN A 126 1.02 -14.07 -11.84
C GLN A 126 2.41 -14.70 -11.89
N THR A 127 2.86 -15.16 -13.06
CA THR A 127 4.23 -15.67 -13.28
C THR A 127 5.27 -14.58 -13.03
N LEU A 128 5.01 -13.36 -13.50
CA LEU A 128 5.92 -12.23 -13.32
C LEU A 128 5.91 -11.69 -11.87
N MET A 129 4.76 -11.73 -11.20
CA MET A 129 4.64 -11.31 -9.79
C MET A 129 5.15 -12.36 -8.80
N ASN A 130 5.19 -13.63 -9.20
CA ASN A 130 5.71 -14.72 -8.38
C ASN A 130 6.67 -15.61 -9.19
N PRO A 131 7.94 -15.17 -9.39
CA PRO A 131 8.90 -15.90 -10.21
C PRO A 131 9.22 -17.31 -9.68
N LEU A 132 8.91 -17.60 -8.41
CA LEU A 132 9.08 -18.91 -7.79
C LEU A 132 7.93 -19.89 -8.12
N ALA A 133 6.79 -19.43 -8.66
CA ALA A 133 5.67 -20.29 -9.06
C ALA A 133 5.89 -20.97 -10.42
N GLY A 134 6.80 -20.45 -11.25
CA GLY A 134 7.08 -20.95 -12.60
C GLY A 134 8.21 -21.97 -12.69
N LEU A 135 8.79 -22.42 -11.56
CA LEU A 135 9.78 -23.50 -11.60
C LEU A 135 9.10 -24.79 -12.07
N PRO A 136 9.50 -25.37 -13.22
CA PRO A 136 9.07 -26.72 -13.55
C PRO A 136 9.50 -27.60 -12.37
N LYS A 137 8.56 -28.36 -11.82
CA LYS A 137 8.90 -29.45 -10.91
C LYS A 137 9.79 -30.40 -11.73
N GLU A 138 11.10 -30.29 -11.58
CA GLU A 138 12.05 -31.22 -12.18
C GLU A 138 11.59 -32.62 -11.78
N VAL A 139 11.08 -33.35 -12.76
CA VAL A 139 10.77 -34.76 -12.65
C VAL A 139 12.12 -35.47 -12.54
N GLN A 140 12.21 -36.29 -11.50
CA GLN A 140 13.32 -37.17 -11.14
C GLN A 140 13.88 -37.97 -12.33
#